data_AF-A0A1H0VR37-F1
#
_entry.id   AF-A0A1H0VR37-F1
#
_cell.length_a   1.000
_cell.length_b   1.000
_cell.length_c   1.000
_cell.angle_alpha   90.00
_cell.angle_beta   90.00
_cell.angle_gamma   90.00
#
_symmetry.space_group_name_H-M   'P 1'
#
loop_
_entity.id
_entity.type
_entity.pdbx_description
1 polymer ?
#
loop_
_entity_poly.entity_id
_entity_poly.type
_entity_poly.pdbx_seq_one_letter_code
_entity_poly.pdbx_strand_id
1 'polypeptide(L)'
;MLNKLKHLTAPLSINFEITERCNLKCSFCYCSSEEYKQQFSGNDTFDSSYFSRLTDILDILKKSGVFEIRFFGGEFSIYPKWKELMAYAHDLDFFISFVSNGVLFSNEDINFFQDVGITSCAISLHGDESTHDNITGIRGSFKRTINTIKNLQAKGIDVSVPFTPNVLNIDSFEKYCDLLIEDHGISGIGVNRLFPCDGFKPLTLNDYKKIFKVIERVRSKHGLTINFIDSFPRCQVDVKYWNYVTNCSQGVAFGQVNYNGDVKNCSSICENLGNLFEDDLTTIWNKRLFHFRNLEYLPLSCKICPVFCGGGCIASRTTKKNFQSDIFIPRKEEESIKDTLIITIANYLKKYKYHKIQSKSIEKRTSKKYTITDTPKIGKHKYRKENEDYIVMIEKNGIFFVDETTIKLLPELNGKNTIIEVANKYMLKVDEVISIVNGFLSPSR
;
A
#
# COMPACT_ATOMS: atom_id res chain seq x y z
N MET A 1 -3.60 22.07 18.91
CA MET A 1 -3.35 20.62 19.03
C MET A 1 -2.30 20.26 18.00
N LEU A 2 -1.19 19.62 18.40
CA LEU A 2 -0.19 19.13 17.44
C LEU A 2 -0.70 17.86 16.76
N ASN A 3 -0.48 17.75 15.46
CA ASN A 3 -0.74 16.54 14.70
C ASN A 3 0.20 15.42 15.20
N LYS A 4 -0.35 14.21 15.30
CA LYS A 4 0.38 12.97 15.56
C LYS A 4 -0.18 11.86 14.69
N LEU A 5 0.64 10.87 14.37
CA LEU A 5 0.18 9.69 13.67
C LEU A 5 -0.56 8.78 14.66
N LYS A 6 -1.83 8.47 14.38
CA LYS A 6 -2.53 7.39 15.06
C LYS A 6 -1.93 6.06 14.60
N HIS A 7 -1.80 5.11 15.51
CA HIS A 7 -1.22 3.81 15.23
C HIS A 7 -2.04 2.71 15.91
N LEU A 8 -1.83 1.50 15.43
CA LEU A 8 -2.40 0.28 15.99
C LEU A 8 -1.44 -0.28 17.06
N THR A 9 -1.97 -1.13 17.93
CA THR A 9 -1.24 -1.83 19.00
C THR A 9 -0.19 -2.79 18.43
N ALA A 10 -0.43 -3.33 17.25
CA ALA A 10 0.49 -4.11 16.44
C ALA A 10 0.32 -3.77 14.94
N PRO A 11 1.34 -4.03 14.09
CA PRO A 11 1.19 -3.91 12.64
C PRO A 11 -0.03 -4.68 12.17
N LEU A 12 -0.85 -4.06 11.33
CA LEU A 12 -1.93 -4.74 10.63
C LEU A 12 -1.38 -5.68 9.57
N SER A 13 -0.39 -5.20 8.82
CA SER A 13 0.22 -5.93 7.73
C SER A 13 1.73 -5.84 7.80
N ILE A 14 2.40 -6.94 7.50
CA ILE A 14 3.86 -7.01 7.39
C ILE A 14 4.24 -7.40 5.96
N ASN A 15 5.08 -6.59 5.32
CA ASN A 15 5.88 -7.06 4.18
C ASN A 15 6.92 -8.03 4.73
N PHE A 16 6.76 -9.31 4.42
CA PHE A 16 7.71 -10.34 4.83
C PHE A 16 8.69 -10.59 3.70
N GLU A 17 9.88 -10.03 3.81
CA GLU A 17 10.97 -10.21 2.87
C GLU A 17 11.55 -11.62 3.04
N ILE A 18 11.19 -12.51 2.12
CA ILE A 18 11.55 -13.94 2.17
C ILE A 18 13.01 -14.17 1.82
N THR A 19 13.58 -13.34 0.96
CA THR A 19 14.93 -13.43 0.42
C THR A 19 15.29 -12.09 -0.21
N GLU A 20 16.58 -11.74 -0.22
CA GLU A 20 17.08 -10.57 -0.95
C GLU A 20 17.40 -10.90 -2.43
N ARG A 21 17.44 -12.18 -2.78
CA ARG A 21 17.75 -12.64 -4.15
C ARG A 21 16.59 -12.36 -5.10
N CYS A 22 16.93 -12.04 -6.33
CA CYS A 22 15.99 -11.78 -7.41
C CYS A 22 16.50 -12.39 -8.73
N ASN A 23 15.57 -12.78 -9.60
CA ASN A 23 15.82 -13.34 -10.93
C ASN A 23 15.89 -12.23 -12.00
N LEU A 24 15.60 -10.99 -11.61
CA LEU A 24 15.70 -9.79 -12.43
C LEU A 24 16.82 -8.88 -11.91
N LYS A 25 17.20 -7.89 -12.71
CA LYS A 25 18.24 -6.89 -12.40
C LYS A 25 17.71 -5.49 -12.64
N CYS A 26 16.57 -5.18 -12.01
CA CYS A 26 15.85 -3.93 -12.25
C CYS A 26 16.75 -2.72 -12.00
N SER A 27 16.88 -1.86 -13.01
CA SER A 27 17.77 -0.68 -13.01
C SER A 27 17.44 0.34 -11.92
N PHE A 28 16.21 0.37 -11.40
CA PHE A 28 15.82 1.23 -10.27
C PHE A 28 15.76 0.52 -8.91
N CYS A 29 16.19 -0.74 -8.81
CA CYS A 29 15.99 -1.54 -7.61
C CYS A 29 16.72 -0.95 -6.39
N TYR A 30 15.98 -0.68 -5.32
CA TYR A 30 16.57 -0.15 -4.08
C TYR A 30 17.47 -1.20 -3.39
N CYS A 31 17.14 -2.51 -3.52
CA CYS A 31 18.00 -3.60 -3.01
C CYS A 31 19.37 -3.64 -3.71
N SER A 32 19.50 -3.02 -4.89
CA SER A 32 20.78 -2.93 -5.60
C SER A 32 21.65 -1.76 -5.15
N SER A 33 21.11 -0.82 -4.35
CA SER A 33 21.86 0.33 -3.84
C SER A 33 22.98 -0.11 -2.91
N GLU A 34 24.11 0.59 -3.00
CA GLU A 34 25.29 0.30 -2.18
C GLU A 34 24.99 0.33 -0.69
N GLU A 35 24.17 1.26 -0.23
CA GLU A 35 23.84 1.37 1.19
C GLU A 35 22.96 0.21 1.68
N TYR A 36 21.94 -0.19 0.90
CA TYR A 36 21.14 -1.36 1.27
C TYR A 36 22.03 -2.60 1.39
N LYS A 37 22.97 -2.78 0.45
CA LYS A 37 23.97 -3.86 0.54
C LYS A 37 24.86 -3.72 1.77
N GLN A 38 25.35 -2.54 2.10
CA GLN A 38 26.21 -2.36 3.28
C GLN A 38 25.49 -2.65 4.61
N GLN A 39 24.21 -2.33 4.72
CA GLN A 39 23.45 -2.50 5.96
C GLN A 39 22.73 -3.85 6.08
N PHE A 40 22.36 -4.47 4.95
CA PHE A 40 21.51 -5.67 4.92
C PHE A 40 22.07 -6.82 4.06
N SER A 41 23.34 -6.80 3.66
CA SER A 41 23.99 -7.99 3.09
C SER A 41 24.17 -9.06 4.16
N GLY A 42 23.07 -9.71 4.54
CA GLY A 42 23.10 -10.97 5.24
C GLY A 42 23.45 -12.08 4.26
N ASN A 43 23.97 -13.20 4.77
CA ASN A 43 24.12 -14.39 3.97
C ASN A 43 22.75 -15.08 3.84
N ASP A 44 21.96 -14.75 2.81
CA ASP A 44 20.64 -15.36 2.56
C ASP A 44 20.69 -16.82 2.04
N THR A 45 21.74 -17.55 2.39
CA THR A 45 21.91 -18.96 2.01
C THR A 45 20.72 -19.79 2.49
N PHE A 46 20.07 -20.50 1.56
CA PHE A 46 18.97 -21.43 1.84
C PHE A 46 19.49 -22.74 2.46
N ASP A 47 20.05 -22.63 3.66
CA ASP A 47 20.48 -23.77 4.48
C ASP A 47 19.29 -24.56 5.04
N SER A 48 19.59 -25.66 5.75
CA SER A 48 18.55 -26.51 6.35
C SER A 48 17.72 -25.83 7.44
N SER A 49 18.20 -24.74 8.04
CA SER A 49 17.51 -23.96 9.08
C SER A 49 16.67 -22.82 8.50
N TYR A 50 16.81 -22.51 7.21
CA TYR A 50 16.15 -21.36 6.59
C TYR A 50 14.62 -21.45 6.69
N PHE A 51 14.05 -22.63 6.41
CA PHE A 51 12.61 -22.82 6.48
C PHE A 51 12.08 -22.65 7.92
N SER A 52 12.73 -23.28 8.90
CA SER A 52 12.31 -23.17 10.31
C SER A 52 12.40 -21.74 10.81
N ARG A 53 13.46 -21.00 10.44
CA ARG A 53 13.60 -19.58 10.77
C ARG A 53 12.42 -18.74 10.25
N LEU A 54 11.99 -18.98 9.00
CA LEU A 54 10.86 -18.25 8.43
C LEU A 54 9.52 -18.62 9.09
N THR A 55 9.31 -19.90 9.44
CA THR A 55 8.11 -20.31 10.18
C THR A 55 8.09 -19.78 11.61
N ASP A 56 9.24 -19.72 12.28
CA ASP A 56 9.37 -19.12 13.62
C ASP A 56 9.00 -17.63 13.60
N ILE A 57 9.43 -16.90 12.55
CA ILE A 57 9.01 -15.51 12.32
C ILE A 57 7.49 -15.42 12.18
N LEU A 58 6.88 -16.27 11.35
CA LEU A 58 5.41 -16.27 11.17
C LEU A 58 4.67 -16.55 12.48
N ASP A 59 5.17 -17.46 13.30
CA ASP A 59 4.60 -17.75 14.62
C ASP A 59 4.67 -16.53 15.55
N ILE A 60 5.82 -15.84 15.59
CA ILE A 60 6.00 -14.61 16.37
C ILE A 60 5.01 -13.53 15.88
N LEU A 61 4.95 -13.29 14.57
CA LEU A 61 4.06 -12.30 13.98
C LEU A 61 2.59 -12.60 14.30
N LYS A 62 2.17 -13.86 14.23
CA LYS A 62 0.78 -14.27 14.53
C LYS A 62 0.46 -14.02 16.00
N LYS A 63 1.36 -14.43 16.90
CA LYS A 63 1.22 -14.21 18.36
C LYS A 63 1.15 -12.72 18.71
N SER A 64 1.85 -11.87 17.97
CA SER A 64 1.80 -10.42 18.13
C SER A 64 0.56 -9.75 17.52
N GLY A 65 -0.36 -10.52 16.92
CA GLY A 65 -1.61 -9.99 16.37
C GLY A 65 -1.49 -9.38 14.98
N VAL A 66 -0.42 -9.67 14.23
CA VAL A 66 -0.34 -9.31 12.80
C VAL A 66 -1.44 -10.04 12.04
N PHE A 67 -2.09 -9.33 11.12
CA PHE A 67 -3.28 -9.82 10.43
C PHE A 67 -3.00 -10.24 8.98
N GLU A 68 -2.25 -9.41 8.25
CA GLU A 68 -1.82 -9.69 6.88
C GLU A 68 -0.31 -9.96 6.82
N ILE A 69 0.08 -10.98 6.07
CA ILE A 69 1.44 -11.19 5.61
C ILE A 69 1.48 -10.98 4.10
N ARG A 70 2.26 -9.99 3.68
CA ARG A 70 2.56 -9.75 2.28
C ARG A 70 3.89 -10.38 1.93
N PHE A 71 3.87 -11.46 1.14
CA PHE A 71 5.09 -12.08 0.63
C PHE A 71 5.84 -11.08 -0.26
N PHE A 72 7.10 -10.85 0.07
CA PHE A 72 7.91 -9.76 -0.47
C PHE A 72 9.39 -10.15 -0.58
N GLY A 73 10.25 -9.18 -0.90
CA GLY A 73 11.71 -9.29 -0.94
C GLY A 73 12.27 -8.99 -2.33
N GLY A 74 13.41 -9.59 -2.68
CA GLY A 74 13.95 -9.52 -4.04
C GLY A 74 12.98 -10.16 -5.03
N GLU A 75 12.73 -11.46 -4.88
CA GLU A 75 11.62 -12.19 -5.47
C GLU A 75 11.35 -13.45 -4.64
N PHE A 76 10.25 -13.49 -3.90
CA PHE A 76 9.95 -14.59 -2.99
C PHE A 76 9.85 -15.94 -3.71
N SER A 77 9.41 -15.94 -4.98
CA SER A 77 9.21 -17.18 -5.76
C SER A 77 10.50 -17.90 -6.16
N ILE A 78 11.67 -17.31 -5.87
CA ILE A 78 12.97 -17.98 -6.02
C ILE A 78 13.27 -18.91 -4.86
N TYR A 79 12.70 -18.66 -3.68
CA TYR A 79 12.90 -19.52 -2.54
C TYR A 79 12.23 -20.89 -2.78
N PRO A 80 12.96 -22.02 -2.83
CA PRO A 80 12.39 -23.29 -3.30
C PRO A 80 11.17 -23.79 -2.53
N LYS A 81 11.02 -23.39 -1.26
CA LYS A 81 9.92 -23.78 -0.38
C LYS A 81 8.88 -22.66 -0.15
N TRP A 82 8.75 -21.72 -1.09
CA TRP A 82 7.84 -20.59 -0.93
C TRP A 82 6.37 -21.02 -0.83
N LYS A 83 5.98 -22.12 -1.49
CA LYS A 83 4.62 -22.68 -1.41
C LYS A 83 4.33 -23.24 -0.03
N GLU A 84 5.25 -24.04 0.51
CA GLU A 84 5.14 -24.63 1.84
C GLU A 84 5.09 -23.53 2.91
N LEU A 85 5.89 -22.47 2.75
CA LEU A 85 5.86 -21.33 3.65
C LEU A 85 4.53 -20.56 3.58
N MET A 86 3.99 -20.37 2.37
CA MET A 86 2.70 -19.71 2.16
C MET A 86 1.53 -20.55 2.68
N ALA A 87 1.58 -21.87 2.52
CA ALA A 87 0.63 -22.79 3.14
C ALA A 87 0.72 -22.75 4.67
N TYR A 88 1.93 -22.69 5.24
CA TYR A 88 2.11 -22.52 6.69
C TYR A 88 1.49 -21.20 7.19
N ALA A 89 1.71 -20.09 6.48
CA ALA A 89 1.08 -18.81 6.80
C ALA A 89 -0.46 -18.89 6.69
N HIS A 90 -0.99 -19.66 5.73
CA HIS A 90 -2.41 -19.88 5.57
C HIS A 90 -3.00 -20.66 6.75
N ASP A 91 -2.32 -21.71 7.19
CA ASP A 91 -2.71 -22.55 8.34
C ASP A 91 -2.68 -21.77 9.66
N LEU A 92 -1.79 -20.77 9.77
CA LEU A 92 -1.80 -19.78 10.86
C LEU A 92 -2.93 -18.74 10.75
N ASP A 93 -3.80 -18.84 9.74
CA ASP A 93 -4.91 -17.92 9.46
C ASP A 93 -4.44 -16.47 9.25
N PHE A 94 -3.33 -16.26 8.55
CA PHE A 94 -3.02 -14.94 8.02
C PHE A 94 -3.91 -14.60 6.83
N PHE A 95 -4.15 -13.31 6.61
CA PHE A 95 -4.48 -12.86 5.26
C PHE A 95 -3.20 -12.79 4.44
N ILE A 96 -3.20 -13.42 3.28
CA ILE A 96 -2.02 -13.49 2.43
C ILE A 96 -2.21 -12.65 1.20
N SER A 97 -1.26 -11.76 0.95
CA SER A 97 -1.07 -11.08 -0.33
C SER A 97 0.39 -11.20 -0.75
N PHE A 98 0.73 -10.75 -1.96
CA PHE A 98 2.13 -10.73 -2.38
C PHE A 98 2.43 -9.62 -3.38
N VAL A 99 3.70 -9.24 -3.45
CA VAL A 99 4.26 -8.46 -4.56
C VAL A 99 5.27 -9.35 -5.29
N SER A 100 5.15 -9.44 -6.60
CA SER A 100 6.08 -10.22 -7.43
C SER A 100 6.38 -9.50 -8.74
N ASN A 101 7.49 -9.88 -9.38
CA ASN A 101 7.73 -9.55 -10.78
C ASN A 101 6.92 -10.43 -11.76
N GLY A 102 6.33 -11.53 -11.26
CA GLY A 102 5.42 -12.40 -12.00
C GLY A 102 6.08 -13.26 -13.08
N VAL A 103 7.41 -13.33 -13.14
CA VAL A 103 8.12 -13.99 -14.24
C VAL A 103 8.17 -15.52 -14.09
N LEU A 104 8.17 -16.03 -12.86
CA LEU A 104 8.44 -17.45 -12.56
C LEU A 104 7.20 -18.32 -12.38
N PHE A 105 6.00 -17.74 -12.37
CA PHE A 105 4.78 -18.50 -12.06
C PHE A 105 4.32 -19.37 -13.23
N SER A 106 4.17 -20.66 -12.94
CA SER A 106 3.49 -21.65 -13.75
C SER A 106 1.97 -21.63 -13.51
N ASN A 107 1.20 -22.31 -14.37
CA ASN A 107 -0.25 -22.46 -14.16
C ASN A 107 -0.58 -23.20 -12.86
N GLU A 108 0.28 -24.11 -12.41
CA GLU A 108 0.13 -24.81 -11.13
C GLU A 108 0.30 -23.85 -9.94
N ASP A 109 1.21 -22.88 -10.04
CA ASP A 109 1.37 -21.83 -9.03
C ASP A 109 0.13 -20.95 -8.94
N ILE A 110 -0.49 -20.63 -10.09
CA ILE A 110 -1.72 -19.85 -10.13
C ILE A 110 -2.89 -20.61 -9.46
N ASN A 111 -2.99 -21.92 -9.66
CA ASN A 111 -3.98 -22.75 -8.96
C ASN A 111 -3.70 -22.76 -7.45
N PHE A 112 -2.44 -22.95 -7.05
CA PHE A 112 -2.02 -22.93 -5.65
C PHE A 112 -2.41 -21.63 -4.95
N PHE A 113 -2.26 -20.47 -5.60
CA PHE A 113 -2.71 -19.19 -5.02
C PHE A 113 -4.19 -19.15 -4.69
N GLN A 114 -5.05 -19.78 -5.51
CA GLN A 114 -6.47 -19.91 -5.19
C GLN A 114 -6.69 -20.82 -3.99
N ASP A 115 -5.95 -21.94 -3.91
CA ASP A 115 -6.08 -22.93 -2.84
C ASP A 115 -5.73 -22.33 -1.46
N VAL A 116 -4.72 -21.46 -1.39
CA VAL A 116 -4.36 -20.72 -0.16
C VAL A 116 -5.18 -19.44 0.05
N GLY A 117 -6.20 -19.19 -0.77
CA GLY A 117 -7.17 -18.12 -0.59
C GLY A 117 -6.63 -16.72 -0.91
N ILE A 118 -5.65 -16.58 -1.80
CA ILE A 118 -5.21 -15.26 -2.28
C ILE A 118 -6.31 -14.65 -3.15
N THR A 119 -6.73 -13.45 -2.78
CA THR A 119 -7.79 -12.72 -3.50
C THR A 119 -7.28 -11.48 -4.23
N SER A 120 -6.09 -11.00 -3.86
CA SER A 120 -5.43 -9.88 -4.52
C SER A 120 -3.91 -9.96 -4.45
N CYS A 121 -3.23 -9.43 -5.46
CA CYS A 121 -1.78 -9.32 -5.48
C CYS A 121 -1.31 -8.08 -6.25
N ALA A 122 -0.02 -7.81 -6.17
CA ALA A 122 0.65 -6.77 -6.95
C ALA A 122 1.70 -7.40 -7.87
N ILE A 123 1.56 -7.17 -9.19
CA ILE A 123 2.52 -7.65 -10.19
C ILE A 123 3.21 -6.45 -10.83
N SER A 124 4.53 -6.36 -10.67
CA SER A 124 5.32 -5.20 -11.10
C SER A 124 5.48 -5.17 -12.62
N LEU A 125 5.10 -4.05 -13.25
CA LEU A 125 5.20 -3.84 -14.70
C LEU A 125 5.51 -2.35 -14.97
N HIS A 126 6.36 -2.07 -15.98
CA HIS A 126 7.06 -0.78 -16.05
C HIS A 126 7.12 -0.13 -17.44
N GLY A 127 6.18 -0.47 -18.32
CA GLY A 127 6.10 0.07 -19.67
C GLY A 127 5.63 -0.98 -20.67
N ASP A 128 5.83 -0.71 -21.96
CA ASP A 128 5.66 -1.70 -23.02
C ASP A 128 6.77 -2.76 -23.00
N GLU A 129 6.70 -3.76 -23.90
CA GLU A 129 7.63 -4.89 -23.94
C GLU A 129 9.09 -4.45 -23.96
N SER A 130 9.45 -3.53 -24.86
CA SER A 130 10.81 -3.02 -24.97
C SER A 130 11.26 -2.29 -23.70
N THR A 131 10.40 -1.45 -23.15
CA THR A 131 10.74 -0.62 -21.98
C THR A 131 10.88 -1.48 -20.72
N HIS A 132 9.95 -2.40 -20.49
CA HIS A 132 9.97 -3.27 -19.33
C HIS A 132 11.14 -4.25 -19.37
N ASP A 133 11.39 -4.92 -20.50
CA ASP A 133 12.53 -5.84 -20.65
C ASP A 133 13.88 -5.13 -20.42
N ASN A 134 14.00 -3.89 -20.90
CA ASN A 134 15.19 -3.07 -20.67
C ASN A 134 15.34 -2.71 -19.18
N ILE A 135 14.25 -2.27 -18.54
CA ILE A 135 14.23 -1.91 -17.13
C ILE A 135 14.62 -3.09 -16.24
N THR A 136 14.07 -4.29 -16.49
CA THR A 136 14.29 -5.50 -15.69
C THR A 136 15.60 -6.21 -16.01
N GLY A 137 16.24 -5.84 -17.13
CA GLY A 137 17.47 -6.44 -17.62
C GLY A 137 17.30 -7.84 -18.21
N ILE A 138 16.07 -8.30 -18.45
CA ILE A 138 15.76 -9.66 -18.90
C ILE A 138 14.78 -9.62 -20.08
N ARG A 139 15.23 -10.10 -21.24
CA ARG A 139 14.39 -10.27 -22.43
C ARG A 139 13.24 -11.25 -22.19
N GLY A 140 12.06 -10.90 -22.70
CA GLY A 140 10.82 -11.65 -22.55
C GLY A 140 10.20 -11.57 -21.16
N SER A 141 10.70 -10.71 -20.26
CA SER A 141 10.11 -10.55 -18.92
C SER A 141 8.69 -9.98 -19.03
N PHE A 142 8.47 -9.00 -19.91
CA PHE A 142 7.15 -8.42 -20.14
C PHE A 142 6.11 -9.47 -20.52
N LYS A 143 6.42 -10.31 -21.52
CA LYS A 143 5.49 -11.34 -22.00
C LYS A 143 5.13 -12.35 -20.91
N ARG A 144 6.11 -12.78 -20.11
CA ARG A 144 5.88 -13.69 -18.98
C ARG A 144 5.02 -13.03 -17.89
N THR A 145 5.34 -11.79 -17.52
CA THR A 145 4.59 -11.01 -16.53
C THR A 145 3.15 -10.77 -16.98
N ILE A 146 2.90 -10.38 -18.24
CA ILE A 146 1.55 -10.22 -18.78
C ILE A 146 0.78 -11.54 -18.78
N ASN A 147 1.42 -12.66 -19.15
CA ASN A 147 0.78 -13.97 -19.11
C ASN A 147 0.35 -14.35 -17.69
N THR A 148 1.21 -14.10 -16.71
CA THR A 148 0.90 -14.26 -15.28
C THR A 148 -0.30 -13.41 -14.85
N ILE A 149 -0.32 -12.12 -15.21
CA ILE A 149 -1.44 -11.22 -14.88
C ILE A 149 -2.75 -11.77 -15.44
N LYS A 150 -2.77 -12.18 -16.71
CA LYS A 150 -3.95 -12.76 -17.37
C LYS A 150 -4.42 -14.04 -16.68
N ASN A 151 -3.51 -14.91 -16.29
CA ASN A 151 -3.84 -16.16 -15.61
C ASN A 151 -4.43 -15.91 -14.21
N LEU A 152 -3.87 -14.97 -13.45
CA LEU A 152 -4.40 -14.54 -12.15
C LEU A 152 -5.82 -13.96 -12.29
N GLN A 153 -6.03 -13.05 -13.26
CA GLN A 153 -7.34 -12.47 -13.54
C GLN A 153 -8.37 -13.52 -13.97
N ALA A 154 -7.97 -14.49 -14.80
CA ALA A 154 -8.83 -15.60 -15.21
C ALA A 154 -9.26 -16.48 -14.03
N LYS A 155 -8.48 -16.49 -12.94
CA LYS A 155 -8.80 -17.13 -11.67
C LYS A 155 -9.56 -16.23 -10.69
N GLY A 156 -9.91 -15.01 -11.09
CA GLY A 156 -10.65 -14.06 -10.27
C GLY A 156 -9.82 -13.41 -9.17
N ILE A 157 -8.49 -13.51 -9.24
CA ILE A 157 -7.55 -12.80 -8.36
C ILE A 157 -7.40 -11.37 -8.87
N ASP A 158 -7.61 -10.38 -8.01
CA ASP A 158 -7.45 -8.98 -8.36
C ASP A 158 -5.95 -8.62 -8.47
N VAL A 159 -5.58 -7.98 -9.57
CA VAL A 159 -4.19 -7.65 -9.85
C VAL A 159 -4.03 -6.14 -9.94
N SER A 160 -3.31 -5.60 -8.96
CA SER A 160 -2.79 -4.24 -9.04
C SER A 160 -1.43 -4.24 -9.72
N VAL A 161 -1.13 -3.17 -10.46
CA VAL A 161 0.16 -3.04 -11.15
C VAL A 161 0.94 -1.85 -10.58
N PRO A 162 1.95 -2.10 -9.74
CA PRO A 162 2.89 -1.08 -9.32
C PRO A 162 3.71 -0.58 -10.50
N PHE A 163 3.74 0.74 -10.67
CA PHE A 163 4.49 1.44 -11.69
C PHE A 163 5.43 2.45 -11.03
N THR A 164 6.73 2.32 -11.30
CA THR A 164 7.75 3.27 -10.86
C THR A 164 8.17 4.13 -12.06
N PRO A 165 7.77 5.41 -12.12
CA PRO A 165 8.16 6.31 -13.18
C PRO A 165 9.67 6.58 -13.07
N ASN A 166 10.35 6.53 -14.20
CA ASN A 166 11.76 6.85 -14.35
C ASN A 166 11.98 7.45 -15.76
N VAL A 167 13.22 7.81 -16.06
CA VAL A 167 13.57 8.48 -17.32
C VAL A 167 13.28 7.66 -18.57
N LEU A 168 13.11 6.33 -18.47
CA LEU A 168 12.81 5.46 -19.60
C LEU A 168 11.30 5.32 -19.89
N ASN A 169 10.44 5.54 -18.91
CA ASN A 169 9.01 5.21 -19.03
C ASN A 169 8.05 6.37 -18.68
N ILE A 170 8.54 7.49 -18.15
CA ILE A 170 7.67 8.58 -17.71
C ILE A 170 6.89 9.22 -18.86
N ASP A 171 7.53 9.40 -20.02
CA ASP A 171 6.91 10.03 -21.18
C ASP A 171 5.92 9.09 -21.89
N SER A 172 6.05 7.77 -21.70
CA SER A 172 5.15 6.76 -22.24
C SER A 172 4.05 6.34 -21.26
N PHE A 173 3.94 6.98 -20.10
CA PHE A 173 3.00 6.56 -19.04
C PHE A 173 1.53 6.53 -19.49
N GLU A 174 1.10 7.48 -20.34
CA GLU A 174 -0.28 7.51 -20.88
C GLU A 174 -0.53 6.30 -21.79
N LYS A 175 0.37 6.05 -22.75
CA LYS A 175 0.32 4.88 -23.64
C LYS A 175 0.36 3.57 -22.86
N TYR A 176 1.17 3.51 -21.80
CA TYR A 176 1.22 2.38 -20.89
C TYR A 176 -0.12 2.13 -20.21
N CYS A 177 -0.78 3.18 -19.71
CA CYS A 177 -2.10 3.04 -19.12
C CYS A 177 -3.13 2.54 -20.14
N ASP A 178 -3.12 3.10 -21.35
CA ASP A 178 -4.00 2.67 -22.43
C ASP A 178 -3.78 1.17 -22.76
N LEU A 179 -2.53 0.73 -22.89
CA LEU A 179 -2.15 -0.68 -23.10
C LEU A 179 -2.72 -1.61 -22.02
N LEU A 180 -2.57 -1.25 -20.75
CA LEU A 180 -3.04 -2.11 -19.65
C LEU A 180 -4.56 -2.28 -19.62
N ILE A 181 -5.30 -1.24 -20.00
CA ILE A 181 -6.75 -1.24 -19.98
C ILE A 181 -7.29 -1.95 -21.22
N GLU A 182 -6.88 -1.48 -22.40
CA GLU A 182 -7.45 -1.89 -23.68
C GLU A 182 -7.06 -3.35 -24.01
N ASP A 183 -5.82 -3.75 -23.71
CA ASP A 183 -5.31 -5.07 -24.14
C ASP A 183 -5.38 -6.12 -23.03
N HIS A 184 -5.43 -5.70 -21.76
CA HIS A 184 -5.24 -6.60 -20.60
C HIS A 184 -6.29 -6.47 -19.50
N GLY A 185 -7.26 -5.56 -19.61
CA GLY A 185 -8.37 -5.45 -18.66
C GLY A 185 -7.94 -5.13 -17.23
N ILE A 186 -6.80 -4.47 -17.04
CA ILE A 186 -6.28 -4.13 -15.71
C ILE A 186 -6.96 -2.85 -15.21
N SER A 187 -7.54 -2.92 -14.00
CA SER A 187 -8.38 -1.87 -13.43
C SER A 187 -7.70 -1.01 -12.34
N GLY A 188 -6.44 -1.31 -11.99
CA GLY A 188 -5.71 -0.61 -10.94
C GLY A 188 -4.22 -0.43 -11.23
N ILE A 189 -3.75 0.82 -11.20
CA ILE A 189 -2.32 1.16 -11.28
C ILE A 189 -1.91 1.91 -10.02
N GLY A 190 -0.86 1.39 -9.38
CA GLY A 190 -0.22 2.00 -8.23
C GLY A 190 1.04 2.75 -8.63
N VAL A 191 1.08 4.07 -8.50
CA VAL A 191 2.29 4.84 -8.83
C VAL A 191 3.18 4.95 -7.58
N ASN A 192 4.35 4.32 -7.63
CA ASN A 192 5.41 4.48 -6.62
C ASN A 192 6.40 5.52 -7.11
N ARG A 193 6.94 6.36 -6.23
CA ARG A 193 8.00 7.30 -6.60
C ARG A 193 9.32 6.56 -6.76
N LEU A 194 10.13 7.07 -7.68
CA LEU A 194 11.52 6.65 -7.81
C LEU A 194 12.30 7.16 -6.60
N PHE A 195 12.76 6.24 -5.77
CA PHE A 195 13.73 6.52 -4.72
C PHE A 195 15.14 6.63 -5.31
N PRO A 196 16.05 7.40 -4.67
CA PRO A 196 17.43 7.47 -5.09
C PRO A 196 18.05 6.07 -5.17
N CYS A 197 18.57 5.72 -6.33
CA CYS A 197 19.28 4.47 -6.58
C CYS A 197 20.37 4.75 -7.62
N ASP A 198 21.43 3.93 -7.63
CA ASP A 198 22.61 4.19 -8.46
C ASP A 198 22.31 4.15 -9.97
N GLY A 199 21.22 3.48 -10.38
CA GLY A 199 20.86 3.29 -11.79
C GLY A 199 20.02 4.39 -12.44
N PHE A 200 19.44 5.33 -11.68
CA PHE A 200 18.64 6.42 -12.27
C PHE A 200 18.79 7.76 -11.55
N LYS A 201 18.78 8.83 -12.35
CA LYS A 201 18.61 10.19 -11.84
C LYS A 201 17.23 10.33 -11.16
N PRO A 202 17.16 10.89 -9.94
CA PRO A 202 15.88 11.18 -9.29
C PRO A 202 15.00 12.09 -10.14
N LEU A 203 13.70 11.79 -10.19
CA LEU A 203 12.71 12.62 -10.85
C LEU A 203 12.45 13.91 -10.08
N THR A 204 12.21 15.01 -10.79
CA THR A 204 11.88 16.30 -10.18
C THR A 204 10.39 16.41 -9.85
N LEU A 205 10.01 17.38 -9.01
CA LEU A 205 8.60 17.69 -8.78
C LEU A 205 7.85 18.03 -10.07
N ASN A 206 8.51 18.67 -11.05
CA ASN A 206 7.90 18.98 -12.34
C ASN A 206 7.62 17.74 -13.18
N ASP A 207 8.44 16.70 -13.05
CA ASP A 207 8.20 15.41 -13.70
C ASP A 207 6.94 14.74 -13.13
N TYR A 208 6.80 14.70 -11.80
CA TYR A 208 5.58 14.19 -11.16
C TYR A 208 4.33 15.02 -11.48
N LYS A 209 4.45 16.34 -11.68
CA LYS A 209 3.34 17.18 -12.16
C LYS A 209 2.83 16.76 -13.55
N LYS A 210 3.68 16.21 -14.42
CA LYS A 210 3.24 15.63 -15.70
C LYS A 210 2.38 14.39 -15.47
N ILE A 211 2.81 13.51 -14.56
CA ILE A 211 2.08 12.29 -14.20
C ILE A 211 0.67 12.61 -13.67
N PHE A 212 0.52 13.60 -12.78
CA PHE A 212 -0.82 14.00 -12.29
C PHE A 212 -1.78 14.41 -13.42
N LYS A 213 -1.28 15.09 -14.46
CA LYS A 213 -2.08 15.47 -15.63
C LYS A 213 -2.48 14.24 -16.46
N VAL A 214 -1.57 13.27 -16.61
CA VAL A 214 -1.87 11.99 -17.29
C VAL A 214 -2.93 11.22 -16.51
N ILE A 215 -2.80 11.12 -15.18
CA ILE A 215 -3.80 10.47 -14.32
C ILE A 215 -5.19 11.08 -14.54
N GLU A 216 -5.31 12.41 -14.54
CA GLU A 216 -6.58 13.08 -14.80
C GLU A 216 -7.20 12.70 -16.15
N ARG A 217 -6.39 12.66 -17.22
CA ARG A 217 -6.85 12.27 -18.57
C ARG A 217 -7.29 10.81 -18.62
N VAL A 218 -6.46 9.89 -18.15
CA VAL A 218 -6.73 8.44 -18.18
C VAL A 218 -7.95 8.08 -17.32
N ARG A 219 -8.05 8.64 -16.11
CA ARG A 219 -9.23 8.42 -15.25
C ARG A 219 -10.52 8.91 -15.91
N SER A 220 -10.46 10.03 -16.64
CA SER A 220 -11.61 10.58 -17.37
C SER A 220 -11.97 9.75 -18.61
N LYS A 221 -10.96 9.20 -19.30
CA LYS A 221 -11.14 8.38 -20.52
C LYS A 221 -11.64 6.97 -20.21
N HIS A 222 -11.12 6.33 -19.17
CA HIS A 222 -11.31 4.89 -18.93
C HIS A 222 -11.94 4.52 -17.59
N GLY A 223 -12.09 5.47 -16.65
CA GLY A 223 -12.54 5.14 -15.29
C GLY A 223 -11.54 4.32 -14.46
N LEU A 224 -10.29 4.19 -14.94
CA LEU A 224 -9.23 3.43 -14.26
C LEU A 224 -8.94 3.99 -12.86
N THR A 225 -8.62 3.14 -11.88
CA THR A 225 -8.14 3.61 -10.58
C THR A 225 -6.62 3.75 -10.62
N ILE A 226 -6.15 5.00 -10.73
CA ILE A 226 -4.73 5.33 -10.63
C ILE A 226 -4.52 6.27 -9.45
N ASN A 227 -3.67 5.85 -8.51
CA ASN A 227 -3.27 6.65 -7.37
C ASN A 227 -1.77 6.50 -7.11
N PHE A 228 -1.17 7.53 -6.53
CA PHE A 228 0.13 7.39 -5.86
C PHE A 228 -0.07 6.53 -4.61
N ILE A 229 0.74 5.47 -4.48
CA ILE A 229 0.71 4.61 -3.29
C ILE A 229 1.58 5.23 -2.18
N ASP A 230 2.63 5.95 -2.55
CA ASP A 230 3.45 6.67 -1.60
C ASP A 230 2.77 7.95 -1.11
N SER A 231 3.06 8.33 0.13
CA SER A 231 2.70 9.66 0.62
C SER A 231 3.40 10.74 -0.21
N PHE A 232 2.63 11.69 -0.74
CA PHE A 232 3.15 12.86 -1.45
C PHE A 232 2.83 14.12 -0.64
N PRO A 233 3.77 15.09 -0.49
CA PRO A 233 3.49 16.31 0.26
C PRO A 233 2.38 17.14 -0.43
N ARG A 234 1.16 17.08 0.11
CA ARG A 234 -0.03 17.75 -0.47
C ARG A 234 0.15 19.26 -0.68
N CYS A 235 1.07 19.90 0.04
CA CYS A 235 1.38 21.32 -0.18
C CYS A 235 1.99 21.61 -1.56
N GLN A 236 2.62 20.60 -2.19
CA GLN A 236 3.21 20.65 -3.54
C GLN A 236 2.28 20.13 -4.64
N VAL A 237 1.16 19.53 -4.27
CA VAL A 237 0.17 18.98 -5.20
C VAL A 237 -0.93 20.00 -5.40
N ASP A 238 -1.30 20.24 -6.65
CA ASP A 238 -2.48 21.06 -6.96
C ASP A 238 -3.72 20.48 -6.27
N VAL A 239 -4.52 21.35 -5.67
CA VAL A 239 -5.65 20.96 -4.81
C VAL A 239 -6.61 19.98 -5.50
N LYS A 240 -6.81 20.12 -6.81
CA LYS A 240 -7.70 19.24 -7.58
C LYS A 240 -7.20 17.78 -7.69
N TYR A 241 -5.91 17.52 -7.45
CA TYR A 241 -5.30 16.19 -7.52
C TYR A 241 -5.08 15.56 -6.14
N TRP A 242 -5.55 16.18 -5.04
CA TRP A 242 -5.36 15.64 -3.70
C TRP A 242 -6.02 14.27 -3.47
N ASN A 243 -7.03 13.92 -4.27
CA ASN A 243 -7.67 12.60 -4.28
C ASN A 243 -6.84 11.52 -5.03
N TYR A 244 -5.75 11.90 -5.70
CA TYR A 244 -4.84 10.97 -6.38
C TYR A 244 -3.64 10.57 -5.51
N VAL A 245 -3.52 11.15 -4.31
CA VAL A 245 -2.42 10.88 -3.37
C VAL A 245 -2.94 10.35 -2.05
N THR A 246 -2.34 9.27 -1.57
CA THR A 246 -2.68 8.63 -0.30
C THR A 246 -1.79 9.16 0.84
N ASN A 247 -2.17 8.84 2.08
CA ASN A 247 -1.25 8.94 3.21
C ASN A 247 -0.49 7.61 3.33
N CYS A 248 0.75 7.67 3.79
CA CYS A 248 1.52 6.47 4.09
C CYS A 248 1.08 5.89 5.44
N SER A 249 0.91 4.58 5.48
CA SER A 249 0.53 3.81 6.67
C SER A 249 1.71 3.00 7.25
N GLN A 250 2.91 3.17 6.70
CA GLN A 250 4.13 2.50 7.17
C GLN A 250 4.57 3.07 8.53
N GLY A 251 4.94 2.18 9.45
CA GLY A 251 5.20 2.48 10.86
C GLY A 251 3.97 2.85 11.69
N VAL A 252 2.75 2.81 11.13
CA VAL A 252 1.48 3.07 11.89
C VAL A 252 0.47 1.94 11.79
N ALA A 253 0.41 1.25 10.65
CA ALA A 253 -0.39 0.05 10.40
C ALA A 253 0.37 -0.99 9.55
N PHE A 254 1.38 -0.59 8.80
CA PHE A 254 2.19 -1.49 7.96
C PHE A 254 3.65 -1.46 8.43
N GLY A 255 4.33 -2.59 8.37
CA GLY A 255 5.76 -2.71 8.66
C GLY A 255 6.44 -3.69 7.72
N GLN A 256 7.73 -3.93 7.95
CA GLN A 256 8.49 -4.96 7.25
C GLN A 256 9.25 -5.82 8.24
N VAL A 257 9.35 -7.11 7.92
CA VAL A 257 10.26 -8.05 8.58
C VAL A 257 11.07 -8.77 7.51
N ASN A 258 12.37 -8.89 7.75
CA ASN A 258 13.32 -9.57 6.87
C ASN A 258 13.46 -11.07 7.23
N TYR A 259 14.03 -11.85 6.32
CA TYR A 259 14.24 -13.29 6.46
C TYR A 259 15.09 -13.69 7.68
N ASN A 260 15.86 -12.75 8.24
CA ASN A 260 16.70 -12.91 9.44
C ASN A 260 16.02 -12.43 10.74
N GLY A 261 14.77 -11.97 10.68
CA GLY A 261 14.03 -11.44 11.81
C GLY A 261 14.15 -9.93 12.02
N ASP A 262 14.95 -9.21 11.23
CA ASP A 262 15.08 -7.75 11.36
C ASP A 262 13.76 -7.05 11.04
N VAL A 263 13.38 -6.08 11.87
CA VAL A 263 12.12 -5.35 11.79
C VAL A 263 12.39 -3.93 11.32
N LYS A 264 11.64 -3.48 10.32
CA LYS A 264 11.70 -2.13 9.75
C LYS A 264 10.31 -1.50 9.76
N ASN A 265 10.26 -0.18 9.85
CA ASN A 265 9.00 0.53 9.61
C ASN A 265 8.65 0.56 8.11
N CYS A 266 9.65 0.56 7.24
CA CYS A 266 9.45 0.64 5.80
C CYS A 266 10.47 -0.16 4.98
N SER A 267 9.98 -0.73 3.87
CA SER A 267 10.79 -1.52 2.93
C SER A 267 11.91 -0.75 2.25
N SER A 268 11.69 0.55 2.06
CA SER A 268 12.63 1.43 1.36
C SER A 268 13.55 2.18 2.32
N ILE A 269 13.55 1.85 3.61
CA ILE A 269 14.40 2.47 4.63
C ILE A 269 15.36 1.42 5.18
N CYS A 270 16.59 1.85 5.40
CA CYS A 270 17.67 0.99 5.86
C CYS A 270 17.80 0.95 7.41
N GLU A 271 16.98 1.68 8.14
CA GLU A 271 17.01 1.66 9.61
C GLU A 271 16.42 0.36 10.17
N ASN A 272 17.24 -0.44 10.84
CA ASN A 272 16.79 -1.60 11.61
C ASN A 272 16.24 -1.15 12.97
N LEU A 273 14.99 -1.52 13.27
CA LEU A 273 14.32 -1.19 14.52
C LEU A 273 14.49 -2.28 15.59
N GLY A 274 15.02 -3.45 15.27
CA GLY A 274 15.14 -4.58 16.20
C GLY A 274 15.03 -5.93 15.50
N ASN A 275 15.22 -7.02 16.24
CA ASN A 275 15.17 -8.37 15.68
C ASN A 275 14.15 -9.25 16.44
N LEU A 276 13.27 -9.95 15.73
CA LEU A 276 12.21 -10.77 16.33
C LEU A 276 12.71 -11.93 17.20
N PHE A 277 13.95 -12.38 17.03
CA PHE A 277 14.54 -13.44 17.85
C PHE A 277 15.12 -12.91 19.18
N GLU A 278 15.27 -11.59 19.30
CA GLU A 278 15.88 -10.93 20.47
C GLU A 278 14.87 -10.01 21.19
N ASP A 279 13.94 -9.43 20.44
CA ASP A 279 13.03 -8.39 20.88
C ASP A 279 11.55 -8.80 20.72
N ASP A 280 10.71 -8.36 21.64
CA ASP A 280 9.25 -8.41 21.47
C ASP A 280 8.78 -7.39 20.42
N LEU A 281 8.03 -7.86 19.41
CA LEU A 281 7.51 -7.01 18.33
C LEU A 281 6.66 -5.85 18.87
N THR A 282 5.88 -6.08 19.93
CA THR A 282 5.03 -5.04 20.52
C THR A 282 5.88 -3.89 21.07
N THR A 283 7.04 -4.22 21.65
CA THR A 283 8.02 -3.26 22.15
C THR A 283 8.68 -2.49 21.00
N ILE A 284 9.14 -3.18 19.95
CA ILE A 284 9.68 -2.53 18.75
C ILE A 284 8.64 -1.55 18.19
N TRP A 285 7.42 -2.04 17.97
CA TRP A 285 6.35 -1.29 17.32
C TRP A 285 5.88 -0.09 18.15
N ASN A 286 5.70 -0.23 19.45
CA ASN A 286 5.09 0.84 20.27
C ASN A 286 6.12 1.82 20.86
N LYS A 287 7.34 1.37 21.17
CA LYS A 287 8.35 2.23 21.82
C LYS A 287 9.33 2.81 20.82
N ARG A 288 9.91 1.98 19.93
CA ARG A 288 10.99 2.43 19.03
C ARG A 288 10.50 3.35 17.91
N LEU A 289 9.19 3.34 17.62
CA LEU A 289 8.55 4.26 16.66
C LEU A 289 7.92 5.51 17.27
N PHE A 290 8.10 5.75 18.57
CA PHE A 290 7.47 6.89 19.26
C PHE A 290 7.85 8.25 18.63
N HIS A 291 9.14 8.52 18.45
CA HIS A 291 9.63 9.78 17.87
C HIS A 291 9.15 9.98 16.43
N PHE A 292 9.12 8.91 15.65
CA PHE A 292 8.56 8.90 14.30
C PHE A 292 7.07 9.27 14.31
N ARG A 293 6.26 8.64 15.16
CA ARG A 293 4.80 8.87 15.25
C ARG A 293 4.42 10.24 15.82
N ASN A 294 5.28 10.80 16.66
CA ASN A 294 5.18 12.18 17.15
C ASN A 294 5.70 13.22 16.15
N LEU A 295 6.22 12.78 15.00
CA LEU A 295 6.66 13.64 13.91
C LEU A 295 7.72 14.64 14.35
N GLU A 296 8.59 14.26 15.29
CA GLU A 296 9.56 15.18 15.90
C GLU A 296 10.49 15.81 14.85
N TYR A 297 10.77 15.05 13.79
CA TYR A 297 11.54 15.43 12.61
C TYR A 297 10.89 16.44 11.65
N LEU A 298 9.61 16.77 11.83
CA LEU A 298 8.91 17.72 10.96
C LEU A 298 8.98 19.15 11.50
N PRO A 299 9.02 20.15 10.60
CA PRO A 299 8.94 21.55 11.01
C PRO A 299 7.57 21.87 11.63
N LEU A 300 7.49 22.94 12.43
CA LEU A 300 6.30 23.29 13.19
C LEU A 300 5.07 23.49 12.30
N SER A 301 5.24 24.11 11.11
CA SER A 301 4.15 24.29 10.14
C SER A 301 3.51 22.98 9.66
N CYS A 302 4.26 21.87 9.66
CA CYS A 302 3.73 20.54 9.37
C CYS A 302 3.02 19.94 10.58
N LYS A 303 3.57 20.13 11.79
CA LYS A 303 2.98 19.66 13.05
C LYS A 303 1.63 20.31 13.34
N ILE A 304 1.35 21.52 12.87
CA ILE A 304 0.01 22.17 13.01
C ILE A 304 -0.78 22.24 11.70
N CYS A 305 -0.33 21.58 10.64
CA CYS A 305 -0.94 21.68 9.31
C CYS A 305 -2.40 21.15 9.30
N PRO A 306 -3.38 21.93 8.81
CA PRO A 306 -4.80 21.52 8.82
C PRO A 306 -5.14 20.45 7.77
N VAL A 307 -4.29 20.25 6.76
CA VAL A 307 -4.44 19.26 5.69
C VAL A 307 -3.85 17.91 6.08
N PHE A 308 -2.76 17.95 6.86
CA PHE A 308 -1.98 16.83 7.38
C PHE A 308 -1.77 15.64 6.42
N CYS A 309 -0.59 15.59 5.80
CA CYS A 309 -0.14 14.47 4.94
C CYS A 309 1.00 13.64 5.56
N GLY A 310 1.24 13.77 6.87
CA GLY A 310 2.38 13.14 7.54
C GLY A 310 3.76 13.67 7.12
N GLY A 311 3.82 14.75 6.32
CA GLY A 311 5.08 15.31 5.83
C GLY A 311 5.64 14.63 4.58
N GLY A 312 4.81 13.96 3.78
CA GLY A 312 5.24 13.24 2.57
C GLY A 312 5.80 11.85 2.89
N CYS A 313 6.59 11.27 1.98
CA CYS A 313 7.23 9.97 2.21
C CYS A 313 8.57 10.16 2.90
N ILE A 314 8.73 9.48 4.02
CA ILE A 314 9.98 9.46 4.77
C ILE A 314 11.13 8.80 4.00
N ALA A 315 10.83 7.81 3.14
CA ALA A 315 11.81 7.09 2.33
C ALA A 315 12.27 7.88 1.10
N SER A 316 11.63 9.01 0.75
CA SER A 316 11.98 9.82 -0.42
C SER A 316 13.36 10.50 -0.34
N ARG A 317 14.15 10.23 0.70
CA ARG A 317 15.41 10.90 1.02
C ARG A 317 16.62 10.13 0.55
N THR A 318 17.75 10.84 0.57
CA THR A 318 19.04 10.20 0.79
C THR A 318 19.13 9.73 2.24
N THR A 319 19.43 8.46 2.37
CA THR A 319 19.36 7.58 3.52
C THR A 319 20.39 7.85 4.63
N LYS A 320 21.25 8.87 4.45
CA LYS A 320 22.29 9.27 5.42
C LYS A 320 21.76 10.02 6.66
N LYS A 321 20.47 10.38 6.73
CA LYS A 321 19.90 11.09 7.88
C LYS A 321 18.58 10.45 8.33
N ASN A 322 18.58 9.92 9.56
CA ASN A 322 17.39 9.45 10.28
C ASN A 322 16.28 10.50 10.20
N PHE A 323 15.04 10.04 9.98
CA PHE A 323 13.78 10.80 9.88
C PHE A 323 13.92 12.32 9.64
N GLN A 324 13.58 12.81 8.44
CA GLN A 324 13.51 14.24 8.11
C GLN A 324 12.20 14.56 7.33
N SER A 325 12.01 15.77 6.76
CA SER A 325 10.85 16.17 5.93
C SER A 325 11.01 15.94 4.40
N ASP A 326 10.03 15.36 3.68
CA ASP A 326 10.16 14.84 2.28
C ASP A 326 11.00 15.75 1.35
N ILE A 327 11.74 15.22 0.36
CA ILE A 327 12.60 16.05 -0.51
C ILE A 327 11.85 17.17 -1.25
N PHE A 328 10.53 17.04 -1.41
CA PHE A 328 9.70 18.08 -1.99
C PHE A 328 9.06 19.02 -0.94
N ILE A 329 9.36 18.87 0.35
CA ILE A 329 9.04 19.87 1.36
C ILE A 329 10.07 21.01 1.23
N PRO A 330 9.63 22.22 0.84
CA PRO A 330 10.54 23.31 0.47
C PRO A 330 11.03 24.10 1.68
N ARG A 331 11.08 23.50 2.88
CA ARG A 331 11.16 24.23 4.15
C ARG A 331 12.30 23.71 4.99
N LYS A 332 12.88 24.63 5.77
CA LYS A 332 13.93 24.30 6.75
C LYS A 332 13.31 23.68 8.00
N GLU A 333 14.11 22.95 8.77
CA GLU A 333 13.69 22.35 10.04
C GLU A 333 13.33 23.43 11.08
N GLU A 334 14.07 24.55 11.09
CA GLU A 334 13.77 25.72 11.90
C GLU A 334 12.97 26.77 11.10
N GLU A 335 11.74 27.04 11.55
CA GLU A 335 10.83 28.03 10.97
C GLU A 335 10.53 29.13 11.99
N SER A 336 10.47 30.39 11.53
CA SER A 336 9.95 31.46 12.38
C SER A 336 8.45 31.25 12.66
N ILE A 337 7.94 31.84 13.74
CA ILE A 337 6.50 31.85 14.04
C ILE A 337 5.71 32.48 12.89
N LYS A 338 6.27 33.53 12.26
CA LYS A 338 5.65 34.22 11.13
C LYS A 338 5.50 33.29 9.92
N ASP A 339 6.57 32.58 9.55
CA ASP A 339 6.53 31.63 8.43
C ASP A 339 5.55 30.50 8.71
N THR A 340 5.59 29.96 9.93
CA THR A 340 4.66 28.93 10.40
C THR A 340 3.21 29.35 10.22
N LEU A 341 2.85 30.58 10.62
CA LEU A 341 1.49 31.11 10.49
C LEU A 341 1.08 31.30 9.02
N ILE A 342 1.92 31.95 8.21
CA ILE A 342 1.65 32.20 6.78
C ILE A 342 1.35 30.88 6.07
N ILE A 343 2.20 29.88 6.31
CA ILE A 343 2.11 28.56 5.73
C ILE A 343 0.83 27.83 6.17
N THR A 344 0.51 27.90 7.46
CA THR A 344 -0.66 27.24 8.02
C THR A 344 -1.95 27.82 7.46
N ILE A 345 -2.03 29.15 7.35
CA ILE A 345 -3.15 29.87 6.72
C ILE A 345 -3.28 29.48 5.24
N ALA A 346 -2.17 29.46 4.48
CA ALA A 346 -2.20 29.06 3.08
C ALA A 346 -2.72 27.62 2.89
N ASN A 347 -2.29 26.69 3.75
CA ASN A 347 -2.77 25.30 3.73
C ASN A 347 -4.24 25.18 4.15
N TYR A 348 -4.72 26.01 5.09
CA TYR A 348 -6.13 26.08 5.47
C TYR A 348 -7.00 26.53 4.28
N LEU A 349 -6.58 27.57 3.56
CA LEU A 349 -7.27 28.04 2.35
C LEU A 349 -7.29 26.97 1.26
N LYS A 350 -6.20 26.23 1.06
CA LYS A 350 -6.16 25.08 0.13
C LYS A 350 -7.14 23.99 0.55
N LYS A 351 -7.23 23.64 1.84
CA LYS A 351 -8.21 22.68 2.37
C LYS A 351 -9.64 23.13 2.11
N TYR A 352 -9.95 24.39 2.37
CA TYR A 352 -11.26 24.95 2.09
C TYR A 352 -11.61 24.86 0.60
N LYS A 353 -10.67 25.21 -0.29
CA LYS A 353 -10.83 25.07 -1.74
C LYS A 353 -11.08 23.60 -2.14
N TYR A 354 -10.38 22.65 -1.53
CA TYR A 354 -10.58 21.23 -1.78
C TYR A 354 -12.00 20.78 -1.45
N HIS A 355 -12.50 21.12 -0.25
CA HIS A 355 -13.85 20.76 0.17
C HIS A 355 -14.92 21.33 -0.78
N LYS A 356 -14.74 22.57 -1.25
CA LYS A 356 -15.65 23.19 -2.22
C LYS A 356 -15.64 22.50 -3.60
N ILE A 357 -14.50 21.94 -4.02
CA ILE A 357 -14.41 21.14 -5.25
C ILE A 357 -15.14 19.81 -5.06
N GLN A 358 -14.91 19.13 -3.93
CA GLN A 358 -15.51 17.84 -3.62
C GLN A 358 -17.03 17.92 -3.45
N SER A 359 -17.57 18.93 -2.75
CA SER A 359 -19.01 19.08 -2.54
C SER A 359 -19.79 19.16 -3.85
N LYS A 360 -19.30 19.97 -4.81
CA LYS A 360 -19.87 20.07 -6.16
C LYS A 360 -19.84 18.74 -6.93
N SER A 361 -18.82 17.91 -6.69
CA SER A 361 -18.71 16.59 -7.33
C SER A 361 -19.66 15.55 -6.71
N ILE A 362 -19.92 15.65 -5.40
CA ILE A 362 -20.82 14.75 -4.66
C ILE A 362 -22.28 15.05 -5.02
N GLU A 363 -22.68 16.33 -5.07
CA GLU A 363 -24.04 16.73 -5.51
C GLU A 363 -24.39 16.20 -6.90
N LYS A 364 -23.39 16.04 -7.78
CA LYS A 364 -23.56 15.48 -9.13
C LYS A 364 -23.69 13.95 -9.13
N ARG A 365 -23.22 13.25 -8.09
CA ARG A 365 -23.30 11.78 -7.94
C ARG A 365 -24.57 11.35 -7.20
N THR A 366 -25.06 12.14 -6.25
CA THR A 366 -26.24 11.83 -5.42
C THR A 366 -27.58 12.04 -6.12
N SER A 367 -27.61 12.63 -7.31
CA SER A 367 -28.83 12.84 -8.10
C SER A 367 -29.37 11.59 -8.82
N LYS A 368 -28.63 10.46 -8.77
CA LYS A 368 -29.12 9.15 -9.23
C LYS A 368 -29.80 8.44 -8.05
N LYS A 369 -31.13 8.24 -8.14
CA LYS A 369 -31.93 7.45 -7.18
C LYS A 369 -31.28 6.06 -7.01
N TYR A 370 -30.76 5.79 -5.81
CA TYR A 370 -30.18 4.50 -5.46
C TYR A 370 -31.31 3.48 -5.28
N THR A 371 -31.33 2.45 -6.14
CA THR A 371 -32.15 1.26 -5.94
C THR A 371 -31.21 0.21 -5.38
N ILE A 372 -31.46 -0.23 -4.15
CA ILE A 372 -30.63 -1.18 -3.40
C ILE A 372 -30.97 -2.61 -3.86
N THR A 373 -30.60 -2.94 -5.09
CA THR A 373 -30.56 -4.33 -5.59
C THR A 373 -29.12 -4.77 -5.91
N ASP A 374 -28.16 -3.84 -5.82
CA ASP A 374 -26.72 -4.06 -6.00
C ASP A 374 -25.99 -4.16 -4.66
N THR A 375 -26.52 -4.95 -3.72
CA THR A 375 -25.83 -5.20 -2.44
C THR A 375 -24.44 -5.76 -2.75
N PRO A 376 -23.36 -5.22 -2.17
CA PRO A 376 -22.05 -5.82 -2.33
C PRO A 376 -22.14 -7.26 -1.85
N LYS A 377 -21.67 -8.22 -2.66
CA LYS A 377 -21.45 -9.59 -2.20
C LYS A 377 -20.29 -9.55 -1.20
N ILE A 378 -20.59 -9.19 0.04
CA ILE A 378 -19.61 -9.20 1.13
C ILE A 378 -19.29 -10.68 1.40
N GLY A 379 -18.11 -11.10 0.99
CA GLY A 379 -17.62 -12.48 1.08
C GLY A 379 -17.30 -12.91 2.51
N LYS A 380 -16.41 -13.89 2.66
CA LYS A 380 -15.85 -14.22 3.98
C LYS A 380 -15.03 -13.01 4.44
N HIS A 381 -15.27 -12.57 5.66
CA HIS A 381 -14.58 -11.45 6.28
C HIS A 381 -13.61 -11.99 7.31
N LYS A 382 -12.39 -11.47 7.30
CA LYS A 382 -11.44 -11.67 8.39
C LYS A 382 -11.47 -10.41 9.27
N TYR A 383 -11.39 -10.58 10.58
CA TYR A 383 -11.41 -9.46 11.51
C TYR A 383 -10.37 -9.59 12.63
N ARG A 384 -9.93 -8.45 13.12
CA ARG A 384 -9.06 -8.31 14.30
C ARG A 384 -9.67 -7.29 15.25
N LYS A 385 -9.74 -7.61 16.53
CA LYS A 385 -10.14 -6.64 17.56
C LYS A 385 -8.98 -5.70 17.85
N GLU A 386 -9.25 -4.40 17.85
CA GLU A 386 -8.28 -3.33 18.08
C GLU A 386 -8.82 -2.40 19.18
N ASN A 387 -8.45 -2.64 20.44
CA ASN A 387 -9.05 -1.97 21.60
C ASN A 387 -10.58 -2.24 21.68
N GLU A 388 -11.40 -1.19 21.77
CA GLU A 388 -12.87 -1.26 21.69
C GLU A 388 -13.40 -1.31 20.24
N ASP A 389 -12.54 -1.00 19.26
CA ASP A 389 -12.87 -0.99 17.84
C ASP A 389 -12.48 -2.31 17.17
N TYR A 390 -12.96 -2.55 15.95
CA TYR A 390 -12.55 -3.69 15.14
C TYR A 390 -12.03 -3.26 13.77
N ILE A 391 -11.10 -4.07 13.27
CA ILE A 391 -10.57 -4.00 11.93
C ILE A 391 -11.16 -5.16 11.15
N VAL A 392 -11.89 -4.87 10.09
CA VAL A 392 -12.51 -5.86 9.22
C VAL A 392 -11.90 -5.73 7.84
N MET A 393 -11.48 -6.84 7.27
CA MET A 393 -11.09 -6.89 5.88
C MET A 393 -12.09 -7.70 5.08
N ILE A 394 -12.50 -7.10 3.97
CA ILE A 394 -13.35 -7.73 2.97
C ILE A 394 -12.43 -8.05 1.80
N GLU A 395 -12.36 -9.33 1.43
CA GLU A 395 -11.47 -9.95 0.43
C GLU A 395 -11.30 -9.22 -0.93
N LYS A 396 -12.08 -8.17 -1.21
CA LYS A 396 -11.96 -7.30 -2.40
C LYS A 396 -12.02 -5.80 -2.13
N ASN A 397 -12.63 -5.38 -1.02
CA ASN A 397 -12.91 -3.97 -0.77
C ASN A 397 -11.85 -3.33 0.14
N GLY A 398 -10.86 -4.11 0.57
CA GLY A 398 -9.76 -3.65 1.43
C GLY A 398 -10.09 -3.79 2.91
N ILE A 399 -9.40 -3.00 3.73
CA ILE A 399 -9.48 -3.03 5.18
C ILE A 399 -10.30 -1.82 5.66
N PHE A 400 -11.25 -2.08 6.54
CA PHE A 400 -12.19 -1.13 7.12
C PHE A 400 -12.08 -1.13 8.65
N PHE A 401 -12.21 0.04 9.25
CA PHE A 401 -12.41 0.18 10.69
C PHE A 401 -13.91 0.27 10.96
N VAL A 402 -14.41 -0.61 11.81
CA VAL A 402 -15.84 -0.71 12.09
C VAL A 402 -16.10 -1.01 13.56
N ASP A 403 -17.30 -0.69 14.02
CA ASP A 403 -17.75 -1.01 15.37
C ASP A 403 -18.27 -2.46 15.48
N GLU A 404 -18.51 -2.90 16.72
CA GLU A 404 -19.02 -4.24 17.01
C GLU A 404 -20.41 -4.49 16.38
N THR A 405 -21.25 -3.46 16.32
CA THR A 405 -22.58 -3.54 15.70
C THR A 405 -22.47 -3.88 14.22
N THR A 406 -21.56 -3.20 13.51
CA THR A 406 -21.29 -3.41 12.10
C THR A 406 -20.83 -4.85 11.84
N ILE A 407 -19.96 -5.41 12.69
CA ILE A 407 -19.54 -6.81 12.56
C ILE A 407 -20.72 -7.78 12.65
N LYS A 408 -21.64 -7.55 13.60
CA LYS A 408 -22.83 -8.40 13.76
C LYS A 408 -23.76 -8.34 12.55
N LEU A 409 -23.74 -7.22 11.81
CA LEU A 409 -24.55 -7.01 10.60
C LEU A 409 -23.90 -7.58 9.34
N LEU A 410 -22.56 -7.64 9.26
CA LEU A 410 -21.82 -8.07 8.06
C LEU A 410 -22.32 -9.39 7.44
N PRO A 411 -22.59 -10.47 8.20
CA PRO A 411 -23.08 -11.72 7.63
C PRO A 411 -24.42 -11.59 6.91
N GLU A 412 -25.24 -10.60 7.30
CA GLU A 412 -26.58 -10.36 6.77
C GLU A 412 -26.56 -9.42 5.55
N LEU A 413 -25.47 -8.67 5.36
CA LEU A 413 -25.23 -7.78 4.22
C LEU A 413 -24.62 -8.50 3.01
N ASN A 414 -24.87 -9.81 2.89
CA ASN A 414 -24.33 -10.68 1.85
C ASN A 414 -25.13 -10.66 0.52
N GLY A 415 -26.13 -9.78 0.42
CA GLY A 415 -27.03 -9.66 -0.73
C GLY A 415 -28.25 -10.59 -0.72
N LYS A 416 -28.46 -11.40 0.31
CA LYS A 416 -29.68 -12.22 0.49
C LYS A 416 -30.80 -11.51 1.23
N ASN A 417 -30.48 -10.52 2.06
CA ASN A 417 -31.44 -9.72 2.82
C ASN A 417 -31.50 -8.28 2.29
N THR A 418 -32.67 -7.66 2.40
CA THR A 418 -32.87 -6.23 2.16
C THR A 418 -32.41 -5.39 3.36
N ILE A 419 -32.07 -4.11 3.13
CA ILE A 419 -31.72 -3.17 4.20
C ILE A 419 -32.82 -3.07 5.27
N ILE A 420 -34.09 -3.15 4.86
CA ILE A 420 -35.23 -3.06 5.78
C ILE A 420 -35.33 -4.31 6.66
N GLU A 421 -35.12 -5.50 6.10
CA GLU A 421 -35.10 -6.75 6.87
C GLU A 421 -33.96 -6.76 7.90
N VAL A 422 -32.78 -6.28 7.50
CA VAL A 422 -31.63 -6.13 8.40
C VAL A 422 -31.92 -5.10 9.49
N ALA A 423 -32.47 -3.93 9.14
CA ALA A 423 -32.83 -2.89 10.10
C ALA A 423 -33.84 -3.40 11.15
N ASN A 424 -34.89 -4.12 10.70
CA ASN A 424 -35.90 -4.70 11.59
C ASN A 424 -35.32 -5.79 12.50
N LYS A 425 -34.47 -6.68 11.96
CA LYS A 425 -33.87 -7.78 12.71
C LYS A 425 -32.97 -7.30 13.87
N TYR A 426 -32.29 -6.17 13.70
CA TYR A 426 -31.35 -5.62 14.69
C TYR A 426 -31.88 -4.38 15.43
N MET A 427 -33.16 -4.02 15.24
CA MET A 427 -33.79 -2.82 15.83
C MET A 427 -33.03 -1.52 15.52
N LEU A 428 -32.52 -1.38 14.30
CA LEU A 428 -31.78 -0.20 13.83
C LEU A 428 -32.65 0.67 12.91
N LYS A 429 -32.27 1.94 12.74
CA LYS A 429 -32.88 2.79 11.71
C LYS A 429 -32.36 2.38 10.33
N VAL A 430 -33.24 2.47 9.32
CA VAL A 430 -32.87 2.19 7.91
C VAL A 430 -31.66 3.04 7.49
N ASP A 431 -31.61 4.32 7.89
CA ASP A 431 -30.49 5.22 7.58
C ASP A 431 -29.15 4.79 8.20
N GLU A 432 -29.17 4.13 9.36
CA GLU A 432 -27.96 3.62 10.01
C GLU A 432 -27.37 2.45 9.21
N VAL A 433 -28.23 1.52 8.78
CA VAL A 433 -27.83 0.40 7.93
C VAL A 433 -27.33 0.90 6.56
N ILE A 434 -27.97 1.91 5.98
CA ILE A 434 -27.52 2.56 4.74
C ILE A 434 -26.13 3.18 4.92
N SER A 435 -25.89 3.88 6.03
CA SER A 435 -24.59 4.49 6.34
C SER A 435 -23.48 3.43 6.39
N ILE A 436 -23.74 2.30 7.04
CA ILE A 436 -22.82 1.17 7.13
C ILE A 436 -22.51 0.60 5.74
N VAL A 437 -23.54 0.31 4.93
CA VAL A 437 -23.36 -0.22 3.56
C VAL A 437 -22.55 0.75 2.69
N ASN A 438 -22.85 2.04 2.77
CA ASN A 438 -22.11 3.07 2.02
C ASN A 438 -20.64 3.19 2.46
N GLY A 439 -20.35 2.96 3.75
CA GLY A 439 -18.99 2.89 4.26
C GLY A 439 -18.14 1.83 3.57
N PHE A 440 -18.73 0.66 3.27
CA PHE A 440 -18.05 -0.43 2.58
C PHE A 440 -17.92 -0.23 1.06
N LEU A 441 -18.82 0.53 0.45
CA LEU A 441 -18.83 0.81 -0.99
C LEU A 441 -17.86 1.94 -1.40
N SER A 442 -17.31 2.67 -0.43
CA SER A 442 -16.37 3.78 -0.67
C SER A 442 -15.10 3.58 0.17
N PRO A 443 -14.13 2.76 -0.27
CA PRO A 443 -12.96 2.32 0.51
C PRO A 443 -11.96 3.40 0.95
N SER A 444 -12.30 4.68 0.87
CA SER A 444 -11.39 5.77 1.19
C SER A 444 -11.68 6.33 2.58
N ARG A 445 -10.98 5.83 3.61
CA ARG A 445 -10.58 6.65 4.77
C ARG A 445 -9.46 6.04 5.59
#